data_AF-A0A2D7FS87-F1
#
_entry.id   AF-A0A2D7FS87-F1
#
_cell.length_a   1.000
_cell.length_b   1.000
_cell.length_c   1.000
_cell.angle_alpha   90.00
_cell.angle_beta   90.00
_cell.angle_gamma   90.00
#
_symmetry.space_group_name_H-M   'P 1'
#
loop_
_entity.id
_entity.type
_entity.pdbx_description
1 polymer ?
#
loop_
_entity_poly.entity_id
_entity_poly.type
_entity_poly.pdbx_seq_one_letter_code
_entity_poly.pdbx_strand_id
1 'polypeptide(L)'
;MESGVYVISLSRDPDSNNGLHKQAPLSDSIISEWISQANSETERLVYGTKPNQQLATDKIIRTLLEQFWLPNENILYIGASKRGIMCRICDFYKHTLGNNGPHRGGQWVLTIDQPLYIHWAIDQDPMGSEKRALEEFSRQANRPPEYSGKLLPFGNLQGNKHKTGLRRQ
;
A
#
# COMPACT_ATOMS: atom_id res chain seq x y z
N MET A 1 -16.98 20.13 -3.33
CA MET A 1 -15.92 19.18 -2.93
C MET A 1 -15.18 18.78 -4.19
N GLU A 2 -13.86 18.91 -4.20
CA GLU A 2 -13.04 18.70 -5.40
C GLU A 2 -12.62 17.24 -5.52
N SER A 3 -12.87 16.65 -6.69
CA SER A 3 -12.36 15.33 -7.04
C SER A 3 -10.88 15.40 -7.40
N GLY A 4 -10.15 14.31 -7.22
CA GLY A 4 -8.73 14.29 -7.51
C GLY A 4 -8.06 12.94 -7.34
N VAL A 5 -6.78 12.92 -7.69
CA VAL A 5 -5.87 11.80 -7.54
C VAL A 5 -4.76 12.20 -6.57
N TYR A 6 -4.19 11.22 -5.87
CA TYR A 6 -3.04 11.42 -4.99
C TYR A 6 -2.11 10.22 -5.02
N VAL A 7 -0.86 10.52 -4.68
CA VAL A 7 0.25 9.58 -4.60
C VAL A 7 0.91 9.75 -3.24
N ILE A 8 1.18 8.66 -2.56
CA ILE A 8 2.02 8.63 -1.36
C ILE A 8 3.40 8.12 -1.77
N SER A 9 4.45 8.90 -1.48
CA SER A 9 5.83 8.63 -1.90
C SER A 9 6.83 8.86 -0.76
N LEU A 10 7.98 8.19 -0.86
CA LEU A 10 9.17 8.47 -0.04
C LEU A 10 9.89 9.76 -0.45
N SER A 11 9.62 10.28 -1.65
CA SER A 11 10.23 11.52 -2.14
C SER A 11 9.33 12.72 -1.93
N ARG A 12 9.91 13.78 -1.35
CA ARG A 12 9.29 15.10 -1.22
C ARG A 12 9.13 15.82 -2.56
N ASP A 13 10.04 15.58 -3.48
CA ASP A 13 10.00 16.16 -4.82
C ASP A 13 9.36 15.14 -5.77
N PRO A 14 8.21 15.46 -6.39
CA PRO A 14 7.50 14.54 -7.29
C PRO A 14 8.31 14.19 -8.55
N ASP A 15 9.29 15.01 -8.93
CA ASP A 15 10.13 14.78 -10.11
C ASP A 15 11.42 13.98 -9.79
N SER A 16 11.62 13.60 -8.52
CA SER A 16 12.79 12.88 -8.04
C SER A 16 12.47 11.47 -7.51
N ASN A 17 13.38 10.51 -7.71
CA ASN A 17 13.29 9.16 -7.15
C ASN A 17 14.15 9.01 -5.87
N ASN A 18 13.89 9.86 -4.87
CA ASN A 18 14.62 9.88 -3.59
C ASN A 18 13.97 9.00 -2.51
N GLY A 19 14.73 8.72 -1.44
CA GLY A 19 14.23 7.98 -0.28
C GLY A 19 14.14 6.48 -0.49
N LEU A 20 14.90 5.92 -1.42
CA LEU A 20 14.87 4.48 -1.74
C LEU A 20 15.55 3.64 -0.66
N HIS A 21 14.96 2.48 -0.35
CA HIS A 21 15.52 1.52 0.59
C HIS A 21 15.59 0.12 -0.04
N LYS A 22 16.75 -0.53 0.09
CA LYS A 22 16.95 -1.93 -0.37
C LYS A 22 16.01 -2.92 0.32
N GLN A 23 15.65 -2.64 1.57
CA GLN A 23 14.72 -3.42 2.38
C GLN A 23 13.56 -2.51 2.76
N ALA A 24 12.36 -3.09 2.93
CA ALA A 24 11.21 -2.34 3.40
C ALA A 24 11.52 -1.73 4.78
N PRO A 25 11.45 -0.39 4.93
CA PRO A 25 11.67 0.25 6.22
C PRO A 25 10.40 0.11 7.06
N LEU A 26 10.13 -1.11 7.52
CA LEU A 26 8.95 -1.45 8.30
C LEU A 26 9.14 -1.12 9.79
N SER A 27 8.14 -0.53 10.43
CA SER A 27 8.09 -0.30 11.86
C SER A 27 7.67 -1.58 12.59
N ASP A 28 8.62 -2.19 13.29
CA ASP A 28 8.33 -3.38 14.09
C ASP A 28 7.32 -3.05 15.21
N SER A 29 7.37 -1.86 15.82
CA SER A 29 6.42 -1.46 16.87
C SER A 29 4.99 -1.33 16.36
N ILE A 30 4.78 -0.76 15.17
CA ILE A 30 3.44 -0.65 14.57
C ILE A 30 2.90 -2.03 14.20
N ILE A 31 3.77 -2.92 13.69
CA ILE A 31 3.39 -4.30 13.36
C ILE A 31 3.00 -5.06 14.62
N SER A 32 3.79 -4.99 15.69
CA SER A 32 3.47 -5.64 16.97
C SER A 32 2.18 -5.09 17.58
N GLU A 33 1.97 -3.77 17.53
CA GLU A 33 0.74 -3.15 18.00
C GLU A 33 -0.47 -3.66 17.19
N TRP A 34 -0.38 -3.70 15.86
CA TRP A 34 -1.44 -4.23 15.00
C TRP A 34 -1.75 -5.70 15.34
N ILE A 35 -0.73 -6.51 15.58
CA ILE A 35 -0.92 -7.92 15.98
C ILE A 35 -1.56 -8.02 17.37
N SER A 36 -1.19 -7.15 18.31
CA SER A 36 -1.81 -7.15 19.66
C SER A 36 -3.30 -6.78 19.62
N GLN A 37 -3.70 -5.99 18.62
CA GLN A 37 -5.08 -5.59 18.35
C GLN A 37 -5.78 -6.55 17.37
N ALA A 38 -5.11 -7.63 16.95
CA ALA A 38 -5.57 -8.48 15.87
C ALA A 38 -6.94 -9.07 16.17
N ASN A 39 -7.81 -8.93 15.18
CA ASN A 39 -9.13 -9.51 15.12
C ASN A 39 -9.22 -10.41 13.89
N SER A 40 -10.38 -11.04 13.68
CA SER A 40 -10.64 -11.91 12.53
C SER A 40 -10.41 -11.22 11.16
N GLU A 41 -10.46 -9.89 11.06
CA GLU A 41 -10.13 -9.18 9.82
C GLU A 41 -8.62 -9.10 9.60
N THR A 42 -7.81 -8.99 10.66
CA THR A 42 -6.33 -9.07 10.57
C THR A 42 -5.91 -10.45 10.08
N GLU A 43 -6.48 -11.50 10.66
CA GLU A 43 -6.25 -12.87 10.20
C GLU A 43 -6.68 -13.06 8.74
N ARG A 44 -7.84 -12.51 8.34
CA ARG A 44 -8.30 -12.54 6.94
C ARG A 44 -7.38 -11.76 5.99
N LEU A 45 -6.82 -10.64 6.42
CA LEU A 45 -5.89 -9.84 5.62
C LEU A 45 -4.56 -10.56 5.40
N VAL A 46 -4.08 -11.30 6.41
CA VAL A 46 -2.80 -12.03 6.38
C VAL A 46 -2.95 -13.41 5.71
N TYR A 47 -4.00 -14.16 6.03
CA TYR A 47 -4.17 -15.57 5.65
C TYR A 47 -5.29 -15.84 4.64
N GLY A 48 -6.14 -14.85 4.37
CA GLY A 48 -7.31 -15.02 3.52
C GLY A 48 -8.48 -15.73 4.19
N THR A 49 -9.38 -16.28 3.37
CA THR A 49 -10.60 -16.95 3.87
C THR A 49 -10.39 -18.42 4.22
N LYS A 50 -9.15 -18.94 4.14
CA LYS A 50 -8.89 -20.32 4.53
C LYS A 50 -8.62 -20.36 6.04
N PRO A 51 -9.35 -21.16 6.82
CA PRO A 51 -9.06 -21.36 8.23
C PRO A 51 -7.77 -22.20 8.30
N ASN A 52 -6.61 -21.54 8.38
CA ASN A 52 -5.38 -22.22 8.76
C ASN A 52 -4.93 -21.68 10.11
N GLN A 53 -4.70 -22.59 11.03
CA GLN A 53 -4.67 -22.41 12.48
C GLN A 53 -3.38 -21.76 12.99
N GLN A 54 -2.78 -20.85 12.23
CA GLN A 54 -1.51 -20.21 12.59
C GLN A 54 -1.77 -18.76 12.97
N LEU A 55 -1.53 -18.43 14.25
CA LEU A 55 -1.64 -17.06 14.75
C LEU A 55 -0.73 -16.13 13.92
N ALA A 56 -1.22 -14.95 13.57
CA ALA A 56 -0.38 -13.91 12.96
C ALA A 56 0.76 -13.57 13.93
N THR A 57 2.00 -13.68 13.46
CA THR A 57 3.19 -13.28 14.22
C THR A 57 3.91 -12.16 13.48
N ASP A 58 4.69 -11.36 14.20
CA ASP A 58 5.47 -10.24 13.67
C ASP A 58 6.30 -10.70 12.47
N LYS A 59 6.94 -11.87 12.60
CA LYS A 59 7.75 -12.50 11.54
C LYS A 59 6.93 -12.82 10.28
N ILE A 60 5.73 -13.37 10.43
CA ILE A 60 4.88 -13.74 9.29
C ILE A 60 4.40 -12.48 8.58
N ILE A 61 3.89 -11.49 9.32
CA ILE A 61 3.42 -10.23 8.74
C ILE A 61 4.56 -9.48 8.05
N ARG A 62 5.72 -9.39 8.68
CA ARG A 62 6.90 -8.75 8.09
C ARG A 62 7.32 -9.43 6.80
N THR A 63 7.43 -10.76 6.81
CA THR A 63 7.78 -11.55 5.62
C THR A 63 6.77 -11.36 4.49
N LEU A 64 5.49 -11.19 4.82
CA LEU A 64 4.44 -10.90 3.84
C LEU A 64 4.59 -9.49 3.26
N LEU A 65 4.76 -8.47 4.11
CA LEU A 65 4.93 -7.08 3.67
C LEU A 65 6.20 -6.89 2.82
N GLU A 66 7.30 -7.54 3.19
CA GLU A 66 8.55 -7.52 2.42
C GLU A 66 8.37 -8.09 1.00
N GLN A 67 7.46 -9.06 0.79
CA GLN A 67 7.12 -9.58 -0.54
C GLN A 67 6.34 -8.60 -1.41
N PHE A 68 6.01 -7.41 -0.91
CA PHE A 68 5.33 -6.37 -1.67
C PHE A 68 6.23 -5.14 -1.88
N TRP A 69 7.44 -5.17 -1.32
CA TRP A 69 8.38 -4.07 -1.39
C TRP A 69 9.14 -4.06 -2.70
N LEU A 70 9.21 -2.89 -3.34
CA LEU A 70 9.99 -2.66 -4.55
C LEU A 70 11.13 -1.71 -4.22
N PRO A 71 12.40 -2.18 -4.15
CA PRO A 71 13.50 -1.40 -3.58
C PRO A 71 13.94 -0.19 -4.43
N ASN A 72 13.52 -0.14 -5.70
CA ASN A 72 13.87 0.92 -6.64
C ASN A 72 12.71 1.90 -6.89
N GLU A 73 11.59 1.74 -6.19
CA GLU A 73 10.39 2.54 -6.37
C GLU A 73 10.09 3.37 -5.11
N ASN A 74 9.90 4.68 -5.27
CA ASN A 74 9.52 5.55 -4.17
C ASN A 74 7.99 5.70 -4.02
N ILE A 75 7.21 5.38 -5.05
CA ILE A 75 5.74 5.45 -5.03
C ILE A 75 5.20 4.26 -4.24
N LEU A 76 4.59 4.54 -3.09
CA LEU A 76 4.05 3.53 -2.20
C LEU A 76 2.57 3.30 -2.39
N TYR A 77 1.83 4.33 -2.80
CA TYR A 77 0.39 4.20 -3.01
C TYR A 77 -0.12 5.24 -4.00
N ILE A 78 -1.08 4.83 -4.84
CA ILE A 78 -1.82 5.70 -5.75
C ILE A 78 -3.31 5.52 -5.42
N GLY A 79 -4.02 6.63 -5.24
CA GLY A 79 -5.44 6.61 -4.94
C GLY A 79 -6.21 7.74 -5.63
N ALA A 80 -7.52 7.59 -5.70
CA ALA A 80 -8.42 8.60 -6.23
C ALA A 80 -9.64 8.84 -5.32
N SER A 81 -10.26 10.01 -5.47
CA SER A 81 -11.52 10.35 -4.81
C SER A 81 -12.42 11.19 -5.70
N LYS A 82 -13.67 10.75 -5.86
CA LYS A 82 -14.75 11.56 -6.45
C LYS A 82 -15.46 12.46 -5.45
N ARG A 83 -15.29 12.20 -4.14
CA ARG A 83 -16.10 12.80 -3.07
C ARG A 83 -15.34 13.87 -2.28
N GLY A 84 -14.17 14.29 -2.74
CA GLY A 84 -13.28 15.19 -2.01
C GLY A 84 -11.91 14.55 -1.83
N ILE A 85 -10.90 15.10 -2.52
CA ILE A 85 -9.50 14.64 -2.39
C ILE A 85 -8.97 14.90 -0.98
N MET A 86 -9.23 16.09 -0.43
CA MET A 86 -8.81 16.45 0.93
C MET A 86 -9.47 15.56 1.99
N CYS A 87 -10.76 15.24 1.84
CA CYS A 87 -11.43 14.30 2.74
C CYS A 87 -10.77 12.93 2.71
N ARG A 88 -10.42 12.44 1.51
CA ARG A 88 -9.75 11.14 1.35
C ARG A 88 -8.34 11.11 1.97
N ILE A 89 -7.59 12.20 1.82
CA ILE A 89 -6.27 12.36 2.47
C ILE A 89 -6.43 12.42 4.00
N CYS A 90 -7.41 13.15 4.51
CA CYS A 90 -7.72 13.17 5.95
C CYS A 90 -8.12 11.78 6.48
N ASP A 91 -8.89 11.01 5.70
CA ASP A 91 -9.25 9.63 6.05
C ASP A 91 -8.00 8.74 6.16
N PHE A 92 -7.00 8.93 5.31
CA PHE A 92 -5.72 8.22 5.40
C PHE A 92 -5.03 8.47 6.75
N TYR A 93 -4.90 9.73 7.16
CA TYR A 93 -4.28 10.08 8.46
C TYR A 93 -5.07 9.58 9.67
N LYS A 94 -6.39 9.42 9.55
CA LYS A 94 -7.25 8.90 10.62
C LYS A 94 -7.32 7.38 10.66
N HIS A 95 -6.75 6.69 9.68
CA HIS A 95 -6.94 5.26 9.55
C HIS A 95 -6.09 4.50 10.55
N THR A 96 -6.75 3.64 11.32
CA THR A 96 -6.09 2.64 12.15
C THR A 96 -5.85 1.39 11.32
N LEU A 97 -4.61 0.90 11.32
CA LEU A 97 -4.21 -0.33 10.64
C LEU A 97 -5.08 -1.52 11.07
N GLY A 98 -5.49 -2.36 10.13
CA GLY A 98 -6.36 -3.51 10.39
C GLY A 98 -7.87 -3.20 10.41
N ASN A 99 -8.28 -1.93 10.53
CA ASN A 99 -9.69 -1.56 10.47
C ASN A 99 -10.25 -1.62 9.04
N ASN A 100 -11.56 -1.85 8.91
CA ASN A 100 -12.23 -1.86 7.60
C ASN A 100 -12.43 -0.46 6.99
N GLY A 101 -12.21 0.60 7.78
CA GLY A 101 -12.35 1.99 7.35
C GLY A 101 -11.58 2.94 8.27
N PRO A 102 -11.56 4.25 7.96
CA PRO A 102 -12.14 4.88 6.78
C PRO A 102 -11.31 4.69 5.49
N HIS A 103 -10.07 4.18 5.60
CA HIS A 103 -9.12 4.13 4.49
C HIS A 103 -8.40 2.79 4.35
N ARG A 104 -9.17 1.71 4.14
CA ARG A 104 -8.61 0.34 4.05
C ARG A 104 -7.58 0.14 2.91
N GLY A 105 -7.80 0.74 1.75
CA GLY A 105 -6.82 0.70 0.65
C GLY A 105 -5.59 1.51 1.04
N GLY A 106 -4.37 1.04 0.80
CA GLY A 106 -3.16 1.76 1.22
C GLY A 106 -2.78 1.57 2.69
N GLN A 107 -3.51 0.77 3.48
CA GLN A 107 -3.21 0.60 4.91
C GLN A 107 -1.79 0.10 5.19
N TRP A 108 -1.17 -0.67 4.28
CA TRP A 108 0.20 -1.15 4.46
C TRP A 108 1.21 -0.01 4.54
N VAL A 109 0.92 1.14 3.91
CA VAL A 109 1.77 2.33 4.00
C VAL A 109 1.93 2.80 5.45
N LEU A 110 0.95 2.55 6.33
CA LEU A 110 1.04 2.87 7.75
C LEU A 110 2.12 2.06 8.50
N THR A 111 2.62 0.98 7.90
CA THR A 111 3.71 0.18 8.47
C THR A 111 5.10 0.74 8.16
N ILE A 112 5.19 1.80 7.36
CA ILE A 112 6.47 2.38 6.92
C ILE A 112 7.01 3.36 7.95
N ASP A 113 8.22 3.11 8.43
CA ASP A 113 8.96 3.93 9.40
C ASP A 113 9.88 4.94 8.70
N GLN A 114 9.32 5.75 7.80
CA GLN A 114 10.02 6.82 7.10
C GLN A 114 9.10 8.02 6.88
N PRO A 115 9.65 9.23 6.67
CA PRO A 115 8.86 10.36 6.21
C PRO A 115 8.14 10.04 4.88
N LEU A 116 6.84 10.28 4.85
CA LEU A 116 5.99 10.08 3.69
C LEU A 116 5.44 11.41 3.19
N TYR A 117 5.35 11.54 1.88
CA TYR A 117 4.87 12.75 1.20
C TYR A 117 3.64 12.41 0.36
N ILE A 118 2.63 13.27 0.45
CA ILE A 118 1.40 13.13 -0.33
C ILE A 118 1.39 14.19 -1.42
N HIS A 119 1.45 13.74 -2.66
CA HIS A 119 1.30 14.55 -3.88
C HIS A 119 -0.12 14.40 -4.37
N TRP A 120 -0.79 15.48 -4.76
CA TRP A 120 -2.19 15.40 -5.19
C TRP A 120 -2.50 16.45 -6.25
N ALA A 121 -3.53 16.17 -7.04
CA ALA A 121 -4.04 17.08 -8.06
C ALA A 121 -5.57 16.97 -8.15
N ILE A 122 -6.21 18.10 -8.46
CA ILE A 122 -7.64 18.13 -8.79
C ILE A 122 -7.81 17.54 -10.18
N ASP A 123 -8.81 16.67 -10.34
CA ASP A 123 -9.10 16.00 -11.60
C ASP A 123 -10.60 15.76 -11.73
N GLN A 124 -11.13 15.95 -12.94
CA GLN A 124 -12.53 15.68 -13.27
C GLN A 124 -12.79 14.18 -13.52
N ASP A 125 -11.77 13.42 -13.92
CA ASP A 125 -11.79 11.97 -14.04
C ASP A 125 -10.72 11.31 -13.15
N PRO A 126 -10.87 11.40 -11.80
CA PRO A 126 -9.86 10.92 -10.88
C PRO A 126 -9.64 9.41 -10.98
N MET A 127 -10.68 8.63 -11.31
CA MET A 127 -10.57 7.16 -11.44
C MET A 127 -9.82 6.77 -12.71
N GLY A 128 -10.05 7.47 -13.82
CA GLY A 128 -9.27 7.27 -15.04
C GLY A 128 -7.81 7.64 -14.84
N SER A 129 -7.52 8.74 -14.13
CA SER A 129 -6.15 9.13 -13.79
C SER A 129 -5.45 8.15 -12.85
N GLU A 130 -6.12 7.66 -11.80
CA GLU A 130 -5.58 6.58 -10.95
C GLU A 130 -5.26 5.34 -11.78
N LYS A 131 -6.17 4.91 -12.66
CA LYS A 131 -5.95 3.76 -13.52
C LYS A 131 -4.73 3.93 -14.41
N ARG A 132 -4.59 5.07 -15.09
CA ARG A 132 -3.45 5.39 -15.95
C ARG A 132 -2.15 5.44 -15.14
N ALA A 133 -2.16 6.07 -13.96
CA ALA A 133 -1.00 6.13 -13.09
C ALA A 133 -0.55 4.74 -12.60
N LEU A 134 -1.50 3.84 -12.26
CA LEU A 134 -1.19 2.46 -11.91
C LEU A 134 -0.68 1.63 -13.10
N GLU A 135 -1.18 1.87 -14.30
CA GLU A 135 -0.68 1.24 -15.53
C GLU A 135 0.75 1.71 -15.82
N GLU A 136 1.01 3.00 -15.69
CA GLU A 136 2.32 3.59 -15.92
C GLU A 136 3.34 3.14 -14.88
N PHE A 137 2.96 3.10 -13.60
CA PHE A 137 3.75 2.48 -12.54
C PHE A 137 4.12 1.05 -12.92
N SER A 138 3.14 0.23 -13.32
CA SER A 138 3.43 -1.16 -13.69
C SER A 138 4.32 -1.31 -14.93
N ARG A 139 4.35 -0.31 -15.81
CA ARG A 139 5.15 -0.30 -17.04
C ARG A 139 6.59 0.10 -16.76
N GLN A 140 6.80 1.09 -15.88
CA GLN A 140 8.12 1.64 -15.57
C GLN A 140 8.83 0.91 -14.43
N ALA A 141 8.06 0.38 -13.47
CA ALA A 141 8.64 -0.19 -12.27
C ALA A 141 9.57 -1.36 -12.61
N ASN A 142 10.73 -1.38 -11.94
CA ASN A 142 11.70 -2.45 -12.12
C ASN A 142 11.11 -3.76 -11.61
N ARG A 143 10.75 -4.65 -12.56
CA ARG A 143 10.11 -5.93 -12.26
C ARG A 143 11.11 -6.93 -11.69
N PRO A 144 10.93 -7.41 -10.45
CA PRO A 144 11.75 -8.51 -9.96
C PRO A 144 11.35 -9.82 -10.69
N PRO A 145 12.31 -10.70 -11.02
CA PRO A 145 12.07 -11.92 -11.80
C PRO A 145 10.96 -12.82 -11.26
N GLU A 146 10.74 -12.81 -9.95
CA GLU A 146 9.75 -13.61 -9.22
C GLU A 146 8.31 -13.07 -9.32
N TYR A 147 8.10 -11.88 -9.90
CA TYR A 147 6.75 -11.29 -10.04
C TYR A 147 6.12 -11.62 -11.39
N SER A 148 4.99 -12.34 -11.34
CA SER A 148 4.10 -12.49 -12.49
C SER A 148 2.86 -11.59 -12.35
N GLY A 149 2.45 -10.94 -13.44
CA GLY A 149 1.26 -10.07 -13.50
C GLY A 149 1.54 -8.56 -13.47
N LYS A 150 0.53 -7.78 -13.04
CA LYS A 150 0.61 -6.31 -12.92
C LYS A 150 1.36 -5.96 -11.63
N LEU A 151 2.41 -5.14 -11.74
CA LEU A 151 3.05 -4.56 -10.57
C LEU A 151 2.18 -3.42 -10.05
N LEU A 152 2.07 -3.34 -8.73
CA LEU A 152 1.31 -2.31 -8.05
C LEU A 152 2.20 -1.70 -6.97
N PRO A 153 1.99 -0.42 -6.63
CA PRO A 153 2.64 0.18 -5.47
C PRO A 153 2.35 -0.63 -4.20
N PHE A 154 3.29 -0.58 -3.24
CA PHE A 154 3.25 -1.33 -1.99
C PHE A 154 1.86 -1.34 -1.32
N GLY A 155 1.24 -0.18 -1.09
CA GLY A 155 -0.07 -0.04 -0.46
C GLY A 155 -1.28 -0.34 -1.35
N ASN A 156 -1.11 -0.43 -2.67
CA ASN A 156 -2.21 -0.78 -3.60
C ASN A 156 -2.46 -2.30 -3.64
N LEU A 157 -1.51 -3.06 -3.13
CA LEU A 157 -1.63 -4.50 -2.96
C LEU A 157 -2.57 -4.75 -1.75
N GLN A 158 -3.53 -5.66 -1.92
CA GLN A 158 -4.42 -6.10 -0.85
C GLN A 158 -4.22 -7.60 -0.71
N GLY A 159 -4.03 -8.07 0.51
CA GLY A 159 -3.62 -9.44 0.85
C GLY A 159 -4.53 -10.58 0.38
N ASN A 160 -5.56 -10.32 -0.45
CA ASN A 160 -6.28 -11.34 -1.23
C ASN A 160 -7.20 -10.82 -2.35
N LYS A 161 -7.32 -9.50 -2.61
CA LYS A 161 -8.29 -8.96 -3.58
C LYS A 161 -7.72 -8.67 -4.96
N HIS A 162 -6.44 -8.37 -5.05
CA HIS A 162 -5.74 -8.41 -6.31
C HIS A 162 -5.13 -9.80 -6.40
N LYS A 163 -5.58 -10.60 -7.38
CA LYS A 163 -4.81 -11.75 -7.86
C LYS A 163 -3.51 -11.21 -8.47
N THR A 164 -2.63 -10.66 -7.65
CA THR A 164 -1.23 -10.44 -8.01
C THR A 164 -0.64 -11.83 -8.12
N GLY A 165 0.01 -12.11 -9.24
CA GLY A 165 0.62 -13.41 -9.53
C GLY A 165 1.86 -13.66 -8.69
N LEU A 166 1.78 -13.42 -7.39
CA LEU A 166 2.73 -13.89 -6.39
C LEU A 166 2.51 -15.40 -6.23
N ARG A 167 2.94 -16.13 -7.25
CA ARG A 167 3.34 -17.51 -7.09
C ARG A 167 4.86 -17.49 -7.09
N ARG A 168 5.45 -17.67 -5.91
CA ARG A 168 6.79 -18.27 -5.85
C ARG A 168 6.69 -19.60 -6.59
N GLN A 169 7.49 -19.77 -7.64
CA GLN A 169 7.84 -21.11 -8.10
C GLN A 169 8.77 -21.75 -7.08
#